data_AF-A0A2X1SHN6-F1
#
_entry.id   AF-A0A2X1SHN6-F1
#
_cell.length_a   1.000
_cell.length_b   1.000
_cell.length_c   1.000
_cell.angle_alpha   90.00
_cell.angle_beta   90.00
_cell.angle_gamma   90.00
#
_symmetry.space_group_name_H-M   'P 1'
#
loop_
_entity.id
_entity.type
_entity.pdbx_description
1 polymer ?
#
loop_
_entity_poly.entity_id
_entity_poly.type
_entity_poly.pdbx_seq_one_letter_code
_entity_poly.pdbx_strand_id
1 'polypeptide(L)'
;MGAGEGYNINIPLLAGAGDDSWRYALETIVIPALARFEPELIIIACGYDANAMDPLARMQLHSDSFRAMTEQVQQAADRLCGGKLVMVHEGGYAESYVPFCGLAVMEALSGIRTEVQDPLLEFIQQQQPRATFAQFQRQAIDRLAQQFGLQ
;
A
#
# COMPACT_ATOMS: atom_id res chain seq x y z
N MET A 1 -27.11 -11.46 -9.33
CA MET A 1 -25.85 -10.69 -9.46
C MET A 1 -25.94 -9.84 -10.72
N GLY A 2 -25.30 -8.68 -10.72
CA GLY A 2 -25.27 -7.75 -11.87
C GLY A 2 -23.91 -7.77 -12.58
N ALA A 3 -23.74 -6.88 -13.57
CA ALA A 3 -22.52 -6.80 -14.37
C ALA A 3 -21.25 -6.44 -13.57
N GLY A 4 -21.38 -5.84 -12.37
CA GLY A 4 -20.27 -5.43 -11.51
C GLY A 4 -19.77 -6.49 -10.52
N GLU A 5 -20.34 -7.70 -10.52
CA GLU A 5 -19.88 -8.78 -9.65
C GLU A 5 -18.40 -9.12 -9.93
N GLY A 6 -17.57 -9.18 -8.88
CA GLY A 6 -16.14 -9.48 -8.99
C GLY A 6 -15.23 -8.29 -9.33
N TYR A 7 -15.78 -7.09 -9.56
CA TYR A 7 -15.03 -5.86 -9.85
C TYR A 7 -14.82 -4.94 -8.63
N ASN A 8 -15.17 -5.41 -7.43
CA ASN A 8 -14.88 -4.73 -6.17
C ASN A 8 -14.24 -5.71 -5.18
N ILE A 9 -13.07 -5.37 -4.66
CA ILE A 9 -12.32 -6.20 -3.70
C ILE A 9 -12.02 -5.35 -2.47
N ASN A 10 -12.50 -5.80 -1.31
CA ASN A 10 -12.18 -5.20 -0.02
C ASN A 10 -11.15 -6.06 0.72
N ILE A 11 -10.09 -5.44 1.23
CA ILE A 11 -9.02 -6.12 1.98
C ILE A 11 -8.97 -5.54 3.41
N PRO A 12 -9.77 -6.04 4.36
CA PRO A 12 -9.77 -5.54 5.73
C PRO A 12 -8.51 -6.03 6.47
N LEU A 13 -7.48 -5.19 6.52
CA LEU A 13 -6.31 -5.44 7.36
C LEU A 13 -6.64 -5.20 8.84
N LEU A 14 -6.05 -6.00 9.73
CA LEU A 14 -6.26 -5.84 11.16
C LEU A 14 -5.61 -4.54 11.66
N ALA A 15 -6.24 -3.92 12.66
CA ALA A 15 -5.61 -2.82 13.39
C ALA A 15 -4.24 -3.26 13.94
N GLY A 16 -3.25 -2.40 13.79
CA GLY A 16 -1.84 -2.67 14.10
C GLY A 16 -1.04 -3.19 12.91
N ALA A 17 -1.65 -3.48 11.75
CA ALA A 17 -0.92 -3.88 10.56
C ALA A 17 0.07 -2.79 10.11
N GLY A 18 1.29 -3.24 9.74
CA GLY A 18 2.38 -2.39 9.27
C GLY A 18 2.88 -2.81 7.88
N ASP A 19 4.14 -2.50 7.59
CA ASP A 19 4.76 -2.64 6.26
C ASP A 19 4.52 -4.01 5.61
N ASP A 20 4.82 -5.08 6.35
CA ASP A 20 4.74 -6.46 5.87
C ASP A 20 3.35 -6.81 5.32
N SER A 21 2.32 -6.48 6.09
CA SER A 21 0.93 -6.86 5.77
C SER A 21 0.40 -6.11 4.55
N TRP A 22 0.75 -4.84 4.41
CA TRP A 22 0.35 -4.02 3.28
C TRP A 22 1.03 -4.48 1.99
N ARG A 23 2.35 -4.68 2.03
CA ARG A 23 3.10 -5.17 0.87
C ARG A 23 2.65 -6.57 0.46
N TYR A 24 2.40 -7.46 1.42
CA TYR A 24 1.86 -8.78 1.14
C TYR A 24 0.46 -8.71 0.52
N ALA A 25 -0.42 -7.84 1.00
CA ALA A 25 -1.73 -7.64 0.38
C ALA A 25 -1.63 -7.12 -1.07
N LEU A 26 -0.67 -6.23 -1.35
CA LEU A 26 -0.41 -5.76 -2.71
C LEU A 26 0.02 -6.92 -3.62
N GLU A 27 1.02 -7.69 -3.19
CA GLU A 27 1.59 -8.80 -3.94
C GLU A 27 0.58 -9.94 -4.16
N THR A 28 -0.17 -10.32 -3.12
CA THR A 28 -1.03 -11.51 -3.13
C THR A 28 -2.43 -11.23 -3.67
N ILE A 29 -2.95 -10.01 -3.56
CA ILE A 29 -4.33 -9.68 -3.97
C ILE A 29 -4.36 -8.58 -5.02
N VAL A 30 -3.79 -7.41 -4.73
CA VAL A 30 -4.01 -6.22 -5.57
C VAL A 30 -3.40 -6.40 -6.97
N ILE A 31 -2.12 -6.77 -7.07
CA ILE A 31 -1.43 -6.92 -8.35
C ILE A 31 -2.03 -8.07 -9.18
N PRO A 32 -2.34 -9.26 -8.61
CA PRO A 32 -3.08 -10.31 -9.32
C PRO A 32 -4.45 -9.86 -9.81
N ALA A 33 -5.20 -9.11 -9.00
CA ALA A 33 -6.50 -8.59 -9.40
C ALA A 33 -6.40 -7.59 -10.56
N LEU A 34 -5.40 -6.69 -10.53
CA LEU A 34 -5.10 -5.78 -11.63
C LEU A 34 -4.72 -6.55 -12.90
N ALA A 35 -3.87 -7.58 -12.78
CA ALA A 35 -3.48 -8.40 -13.93
C ALA A 35 -4.68 -9.13 -14.56
N ARG A 36 -5.62 -9.63 -13.73
CA ARG A 36 -6.88 -10.24 -14.22
C ARG A 36 -7.82 -9.22 -14.87
N PHE A 37 -7.77 -7.96 -14.44
CA PHE A 37 -8.63 -6.89 -14.94
C PHE A 37 -8.12 -6.25 -16.24
N GLU A 38 -6.80 -6.31 -16.51
CA GLU A 38 -6.16 -5.70 -17.69
C GLU A 38 -6.46 -4.19 -17.83
N PRO A 39 -6.10 -3.35 -16.84
CA PRO A 39 -6.42 -1.93 -16.86
C PRO A 39 -5.70 -1.19 -18.00
N GLU A 40 -6.35 -0.17 -18.55
CA GLU A 40 -5.70 0.79 -19.45
C GLU A 40 -5.12 2.01 -18.73
N LEU A 41 -5.42 2.18 -17.44
CA LEU A 41 -4.96 3.24 -16.55
C LEU A 41 -5.12 2.77 -15.10
N ILE A 42 -4.14 3.06 -14.25
CA ILE A 42 -4.25 2.86 -12.79
C ILE A 42 -4.36 4.23 -12.12
N ILE A 43 -5.38 4.38 -11.27
CA ILE A 43 -5.56 5.55 -10.41
C ILE A 43 -5.50 5.09 -8.96
N ILE A 44 -4.64 5.72 -8.17
CA ILE A 44 -4.52 5.45 -6.74
C ILE A 44 -5.12 6.62 -5.97
N ALA A 45 -6.17 6.33 -5.21
CA ALA A 45 -6.66 7.18 -4.12
C ALA A 45 -5.63 7.10 -2.98
N CYS A 46 -4.67 8.01 -2.98
CA CYS A 46 -3.43 7.95 -2.21
C CYS A 46 -3.60 8.69 -0.86
N GLY A 47 -4.15 7.97 0.11
CA GLY A 47 -4.18 8.41 1.50
C GLY A 47 -2.89 8.04 2.25
N TYR A 48 -2.46 8.91 3.15
CA TYR A 48 -1.31 8.70 4.03
C TYR A 48 -1.73 8.39 5.46
N ASP A 49 -3.02 8.28 5.76
CA ASP A 49 -3.56 8.05 7.10
C ASP A 49 -3.28 6.66 7.69
N ALA A 50 -2.74 5.73 6.89
CA ALA A 50 -2.18 4.48 7.39
C ALA A 50 -0.78 4.63 8.03
N ASN A 51 -0.21 5.84 8.05
CA ASN A 51 1.05 6.11 8.72
C ASN A 51 0.96 5.90 10.24
N ALA A 52 2.06 5.48 10.87
CA ALA A 52 2.11 5.12 12.29
C ALA A 52 1.80 6.28 13.27
N MET A 53 1.85 7.52 12.81
CA MET A 53 1.60 8.72 13.60
C MET A 53 0.19 9.27 13.43
N ASP A 54 -0.64 8.63 12.59
CA ASP A 54 -1.95 9.17 12.25
C ASP A 54 -2.96 9.06 13.40
N PRO A 55 -3.67 10.16 13.75
CA PRO A 55 -4.65 10.11 14.83
C PRO A 55 -5.92 9.33 14.46
N LEU A 56 -6.25 9.16 13.18
CA LEU A 56 -7.55 8.62 12.73
C LEU A 56 -7.54 7.12 12.40
N ALA A 57 -6.37 6.50 12.24
CA ALA A 57 -6.24 5.07 11.98
C ALA A 57 -5.24 4.39 12.93
N ARG A 58 -5.21 3.05 12.94
CA ARG A 58 -4.38 2.22 13.84
C ARG A 58 -3.34 1.41 13.08
N MET A 59 -2.93 1.86 11.90
CA MET A 59 -1.90 1.19 11.10
C MET A 59 -0.51 1.68 11.48
N GLN A 60 0.54 1.03 10.96
CA GLN A 60 1.92 1.29 11.36
C GLN A 60 2.86 1.49 10.16
N LEU A 61 2.39 2.16 9.09
CA LEU A 61 3.25 2.43 7.93
C LEU A 61 4.26 3.54 8.20
N HIS A 62 5.43 3.42 7.60
CA HIS A 62 6.46 4.46 7.55
C HIS A 62 6.66 4.97 6.12
N SER A 63 7.43 6.04 5.93
CA SER A 63 7.67 6.63 4.59
C SER A 63 8.15 5.61 3.56
N ASP A 64 9.08 4.72 3.93
CA ASP A 64 9.57 3.66 3.03
C ASP A 64 8.50 2.61 2.67
N SER A 65 7.45 2.41 3.47
CA SER A 65 6.33 1.56 3.07
C SER A 65 5.58 2.17 1.89
N PHE A 66 5.29 3.47 1.95
CA PHE A 66 4.64 4.19 0.86
C PHE A 66 5.50 4.23 -0.41
N ARG A 67 6.82 4.37 -0.25
CA ARG A 67 7.80 4.23 -1.35
C ARG A 67 7.70 2.86 -2.00
N ALA A 68 7.87 1.79 -1.22
CA ALA A 68 7.88 0.43 -1.73
C ALA A 68 6.55 0.02 -2.38
N MET A 69 5.42 0.49 -1.85
CA MET A 69 4.12 0.27 -2.48
C MET A 69 3.98 1.05 -3.79
N THR A 70 4.48 2.28 -3.85
CA THR A 70 4.50 3.11 -5.07
C THR A 70 5.32 2.44 -6.17
N GLU A 71 6.52 1.96 -5.84
CA GLU A 71 7.39 1.24 -6.78
C GLU A 71 6.71 -0.04 -7.31
N GLN A 72 6.02 -0.80 -6.44
CA GLN A 72 5.28 -2.00 -6.85
C GLN A 72 4.14 -1.67 -7.83
N VAL A 73 3.35 -0.61 -7.57
CA VAL A 73 2.27 -0.23 -8.48
C VAL A 73 2.78 0.44 -9.76
N GLN A 74 3.93 1.13 -9.73
CA GLN A 74 4.61 1.59 -10.95
C GLN A 74 5.03 0.43 -11.83
N GLN A 75 5.66 -0.60 -11.27
CA GLN A 75 6.04 -1.81 -12.02
C GLN A 75 4.81 -2.53 -12.59
N ALA A 76 3.71 -2.57 -11.83
CA ALA A 76 2.44 -3.09 -12.34
C ALA A 76 1.90 -2.23 -13.49
N ALA A 77 1.93 -0.89 -13.37
CA ALA A 77 1.48 0.02 -14.41
C ALA A 77 2.31 -0.10 -15.70
N ASP A 78 3.64 -0.19 -15.58
CA ASP A 78 4.55 -0.39 -16.71
C ASP A 78 4.18 -1.65 -17.50
N ARG A 79 3.90 -2.75 -16.77
CA ARG A 79 3.54 -4.03 -17.37
C ARG A 79 2.11 -4.09 -17.93
N LEU A 80 1.14 -3.48 -17.25
CA LEU A 80 -0.29 -3.71 -17.52
C LEU A 80 -0.93 -2.59 -18.34
N CYS A 81 -0.47 -1.34 -18.18
CA CYS A 81 -1.08 -0.17 -18.83
C CYS A 81 -0.05 0.78 -19.46
N GLY A 82 1.17 0.31 -19.77
CA GLY A 82 2.20 1.12 -20.43
C GLY A 82 2.67 2.31 -19.60
N GLY A 83 2.74 2.13 -18.27
CA GLY A 83 3.23 3.15 -17.32
C GLY A 83 2.21 4.22 -16.97
N LYS A 84 0.96 4.09 -17.41
CA LYS A 84 -0.12 5.05 -17.10
C LYS A 84 -0.59 4.87 -15.65
N LEU A 85 0.00 5.65 -14.75
CA LEU A 85 -0.30 5.70 -13.32
C LEU A 85 -0.58 7.14 -12.87
N VAL A 86 -1.64 7.34 -12.10
CA VAL A 86 -1.97 8.62 -11.47
C VAL A 86 -2.18 8.42 -9.97
N MET A 87 -1.48 9.23 -9.17
CA MET A 87 -1.73 9.33 -7.73
C MET A 87 -2.60 10.57 -7.45
N VAL A 88 -3.71 10.40 -6.74
CA VAL A 88 -4.58 11.49 -6.29
C VAL A 88 -4.55 11.52 -4.77
N HIS A 89 -4.13 12.63 -4.18
CA HIS A 89 -4.03 12.76 -2.73
C HIS A 89 -5.40 12.65 -2.07
N GLU A 90 -5.50 11.88 -0.99
CA GLU A 90 -6.72 11.69 -0.19
C GLU A 90 -6.51 12.09 1.28
N GLY A 91 -6.61 11.15 2.23
CA GLY A 91 -6.43 11.38 3.66
C GLY A 91 -4.96 11.47 4.10
N GLY A 92 -4.76 11.77 5.37
CA GLY A 92 -3.45 11.94 5.99
C GLY A 92 -3.48 13.10 6.96
N TYR A 93 -3.44 12.80 8.26
CA TYR A 93 -3.83 13.76 9.30
C TYR A 93 -2.74 14.00 10.34
N ALA A 94 -1.61 13.28 10.24
CA ALA A 94 -0.40 13.57 11.00
C ALA A 94 0.42 14.68 10.34
N GLU A 95 0.20 15.94 10.73
CA GLU A 95 0.94 17.11 10.24
C GLU A 95 2.47 16.89 10.25
N SER A 96 2.97 16.21 11.29
CA SER A 96 4.38 15.92 11.50
C SER A 96 4.98 14.86 10.59
N TYR A 97 4.16 14.01 9.94
CA TYR A 97 4.67 12.79 9.30
C TYR A 97 4.18 12.58 7.87
N VAL A 98 2.98 13.04 7.53
CA VAL A 98 2.45 13.02 6.16
C VAL A 98 3.43 13.62 5.13
N PRO A 99 4.18 14.71 5.40
CA PRO A 99 5.13 15.25 4.44
C PRO A 99 6.21 14.25 4.00
N PHE A 100 6.72 13.40 4.90
CA PHE A 100 7.74 12.41 4.58
C PHE A 100 7.16 11.25 3.78
N CYS A 101 5.95 10.80 4.12
CA CYS A 101 5.26 9.76 3.35
C CYS A 101 4.94 10.24 1.92
N GLY A 102 4.43 11.47 1.78
CA GLY A 102 4.15 12.08 0.48
C GLY A 102 5.40 12.29 -0.36
N LEU A 103 6.49 12.78 0.25
CA LEU A 103 7.77 12.92 -0.44
C LEU A 103 8.28 11.56 -0.95
N ALA A 104 8.19 10.51 -0.14
CA ALA A 104 8.62 9.17 -0.52
C ALA A 104 7.89 8.64 -1.77
N VAL A 105 6.59 8.92 -1.90
CA VAL A 105 5.80 8.63 -3.11
C VAL A 105 6.30 9.44 -4.30
N MET A 106 6.51 10.75 -4.14
CA MET A 106 6.97 11.63 -5.22
C MET A 106 8.37 11.27 -5.74
N GLU A 107 9.28 10.87 -4.85
CA GLU A 107 10.61 10.41 -5.22
C GLU A 107 10.56 9.08 -5.97
N ALA A 108 9.71 8.13 -5.55
CA ALA A 108 9.50 6.88 -6.31
C ALA A 108 8.92 7.16 -7.71
N LEU A 109 7.92 8.04 -7.79
CA LEU A 109 7.31 8.43 -9.07
C LEU A 109 8.31 9.06 -10.05
N SER A 110 9.17 9.95 -9.55
CA SER A 110 10.11 10.71 -10.38
C SER A 110 11.44 10.00 -10.63
N GLY A 111 11.79 9.00 -9.82
CA GLY A 111 13.12 8.39 -9.80
C GLY A 111 14.20 9.31 -9.22
N ILE A 112 13.82 10.44 -8.61
CA ILE A 112 14.74 11.42 -8.03
C ILE A 112 14.72 11.25 -6.51
N ARG A 113 15.85 10.87 -5.92
CA ARG A 113 16.02 10.82 -4.47
C ARG A 113 16.56 12.15 -3.96
N THR A 114 15.91 12.73 -2.95
CA THR A 114 16.34 13.95 -2.29
C THR A 114 17.25 13.66 -1.08
N GLU A 115 17.85 14.70 -0.51
CA GLU A 115 18.65 14.63 0.72
C GLU A 115 17.79 14.50 1.99
N VAL A 116 16.45 14.53 1.87
CA VAL A 116 15.56 14.46 3.03
C VAL A 116 15.62 13.07 3.67
N GLN A 117 15.96 13.06 4.95
CA GLN A 117 15.92 11.87 5.80
C GLN A 117 14.67 11.92 6.66
N ASP A 118 13.95 10.80 6.70
CA ASP A 118 12.82 10.63 7.61
C ASP A 118 13.35 10.40 9.04
N PRO A 119 13.10 11.35 9.97
CA PRO A 119 13.64 11.26 11.32
C PRO A 119 12.95 10.22 12.21
N LEU A 120 11.79 9.67 11.80
CA LEU A 120 11.02 8.69 12.57
C LEU A 120 11.13 7.27 11.99
N LEU A 121 11.78 7.09 10.83
CA LEU A 121 11.83 5.82 10.11
C LEU A 121 12.33 4.66 10.99
N GLU A 122 13.52 4.79 11.57
CA GLU A 122 14.11 3.73 12.40
C GLU A 122 13.25 3.42 13.63
N PHE A 123 12.63 4.44 14.22
CA PHE A 123 11.76 4.28 15.38
C PHE A 123 10.49 3.48 15.02
N ILE A 124 9.85 3.80 13.90
CA ILE A 124 8.64 3.10 13.46
C ILE A 124 8.96 1.68 12.98
N GLN A 125 10.13 1.45 12.40
CA GLN A 125 10.62 0.11 12.04
C GLN A 125 10.74 -0.80 13.27
N GLN A 126 11.19 -0.26 14.40
CA GLN A 126 11.29 -1.03 15.66
C GLN A 126 9.93 -1.35 16.29
N GLN A 127 8.87 -0.66 15.87
CA GLN A 127 7.51 -0.86 16.39
C GLN A 127 6.71 -1.87 15.58
N GLN A 128 7.22 -2.31 14.42
CA GLN A 128 6.49 -3.19 13.52
C GLN A 128 5.99 -4.46 14.23
N PRO A 129 4.84 -5.01 13.79
CA PRO A 129 4.31 -6.22 14.39
C PRO A 129 5.30 -7.37 14.39
N ARG A 130 5.34 -8.11 15.50
CA ARG A 130 6.18 -9.30 15.63
C ARG A 130 5.76 -10.40 14.65
N ALA A 131 6.68 -11.31 14.38
CA ALA A 131 6.49 -12.41 13.41
C ALA A 131 5.17 -13.18 13.59
N THR A 132 4.75 -13.46 14.83
CA THR A 132 3.48 -14.15 15.09
C THR A 132 2.26 -13.38 14.58
N PHE A 133 2.22 -12.06 14.74
CA PHE A 133 1.13 -11.22 14.22
C PHE A 133 1.22 -11.12 12.69
N ALA A 134 2.41 -10.89 12.15
CA ALA A 134 2.63 -10.81 10.71
C ALA A 134 2.17 -12.11 10.01
N GLN A 135 2.55 -13.27 10.55
CA GLN A 135 2.11 -14.57 10.03
C GLN A 135 0.60 -14.74 10.09
N PHE A 136 -0.03 -14.34 11.20
CA PHE A 136 -1.48 -14.41 11.34
C PHE A 136 -2.20 -13.55 10.28
N GLN A 137 -1.72 -12.32 10.05
CA GLN A 137 -2.26 -11.42 9.04
C GLN A 137 -2.05 -11.96 7.62
N ARG A 138 -0.87 -12.49 7.29
CA ARG A 138 -0.59 -13.13 5.99
C ARG A 138 -1.54 -14.28 5.71
N GLN A 139 -1.77 -15.16 6.68
CA GLN A 139 -2.75 -16.25 6.53
C GLN A 139 -4.18 -15.75 6.31
N ALA A 140 -4.55 -14.60 6.88
CA ALA A 140 -5.84 -13.98 6.61
C ALA A 140 -5.92 -13.44 5.17
N ILE A 141 -4.84 -12.83 4.68
CA ILE A 141 -4.71 -12.37 3.29
C ILE A 141 -4.77 -13.57 2.32
N ASP A 142 -4.11 -14.69 2.62
CA ASP A 142 -4.15 -15.90 1.78
C ASP A 142 -5.57 -16.45 1.64
N ARG A 143 -6.31 -16.53 2.76
CA ARG A 143 -7.71 -16.97 2.74
C ARG A 143 -8.59 -16.04 1.91
N LEU A 144 -8.36 -14.72 1.99
CA LEU A 144 -9.07 -13.74 1.15
C LEU A 144 -8.72 -13.93 -0.33
N ALA A 145 -7.44 -14.10 -0.66
CA ALA A 145 -6.99 -14.33 -2.04
C ALA A 145 -7.63 -15.59 -2.65
N GLN A 146 -7.73 -16.68 -1.87
CA GLN A 146 -8.46 -17.90 -2.27
C GLN A 146 -9.94 -17.62 -2.49
N GLN A 147 -10.59 -16.88 -1.58
CA GLN A 147 -11.99 -16.50 -1.71
C GLN A 147 -12.25 -15.66 -2.97
N PHE A 148 -11.30 -14.82 -3.38
CA PHE A 148 -11.39 -14.00 -4.60
C PHE A 148 -10.95 -14.74 -5.88
N GLY A 149 -10.48 -15.98 -5.78
CA GLY A 149 -9.98 -16.76 -6.90
C GLY A 149 -8.74 -16.13 -7.55
N LEU A 150 -7.79 -15.68 -6.73
CA LEU A 150 -6.53 -15.03 -7.14
C LEU A 150 -5.29 -15.89 -6.87
N GLN A 151 -5.46 -17.14 -6.45
CA GLN A 151 -4.41 -18.15 -6.30
C GLN A 151 -4.49 -19.20 -7.41
#